data_AF-A0A397FVE5-F1
#
_entry.id   AF-A0A397FVE5-F1
#
_cell.length_a   1.000
_cell.length_b   1.000
_cell.length_c   1.000
_cell.angle_alpha   90.00
_cell.angle_beta   90.00
_cell.angle_gamma   90.00
#
_symmetry.space_group_name_H-M   'P 1'
#
loop_
_entity.id
_entity.type
_entity.pdbx_description
1 polymer ?
#
loop_
_entity_poly.entity_id
_entity_poly.type
_entity_poly.pdbx_seq_one_letter_code
_entity_poly.pdbx_strand_id
1 'polypeptide(L)'
;MVKKTTQCSECGRNIPTSLKEEVEKLREKNKKLEVKINKMLQKAKEDKLMSNEEVEQISEKIKSILNGSHKTPYEKKLALFYLWKDLEVGEMEPNEKKRIDTLLLGKVYNELAKQNLREYKKLATTELNKPE
;
A
#
# COMPACT_ATOMS: atom_id res chain seq x y z
N MET A 1 33.23 31.36 47.10
CA MET A 1 33.47 30.72 45.79
C MET A 1 32.89 31.61 44.70
N VAL A 2 33.73 32.22 43.85
CA VAL A 2 33.27 33.09 42.76
C VAL A 2 32.81 32.20 41.59
N LYS A 3 31.54 32.30 41.18
CA LYS A 3 31.03 31.58 40.01
C LYS A 3 31.72 32.14 38.76
N LYS A 4 32.40 31.29 37.98
CA LYS A 4 33.00 31.69 36.69
C LYS A 4 31.87 32.13 35.76
N THR A 5 31.95 33.36 35.27
CA THR A 5 31.02 33.95 34.31
C THR A 5 31.78 34.40 33.08
N THR A 6 31.10 34.45 31.94
CA THR A 6 31.65 34.98 30.69
C THR A 6 30.65 35.91 30.04
N GLN A 7 31.13 37.00 29.47
CA GLN A 7 30.27 38.01 28.86
C GLN A 7 29.64 37.49 27.56
N CYS A 8 28.34 37.73 27.38
CA CYS A 8 27.61 37.40 26.16
C CYS A 8 27.93 38.41 25.06
N SER A 9 28.32 37.93 23.88
CA SER A 9 28.59 38.77 22.72
C SER A 9 27.35 39.43 22.11
N GLU A 10 26.15 38.83 22.31
CA GLU A 10 24.90 39.33 21.73
C GLU A 10 24.16 40.32 22.64
N CYS A 11 24.25 40.17 23.97
CA CYS A 11 23.47 40.99 24.91
C CYS A 11 24.29 41.61 26.06
N GLY A 12 25.63 41.48 26.03
CA GLY A 12 26.55 42.11 26.98
C GLY A 12 26.51 41.60 28.43
N ARG A 13 25.55 40.72 28.77
CA ARG A 13 25.35 40.19 30.13
C ARG A 13 26.36 39.09 30.48
N ASN A 14 26.73 39.01 31.76
CA ASN A 14 27.56 37.92 32.28
C ASN A 14 26.73 36.65 32.44
N ILE A 15 27.04 35.63 31.64
CA ILE A 15 26.36 34.32 31.65
C ILE A 15 27.25 33.31 32.38
N PRO A 16 26.68 32.40 33.20
CA PRO A 16 27.42 31.27 33.76
C PRO A 16 28.07 30.42 32.66
N THR A 17 29.33 30.04 32.82
CA THR A 17 30.07 29.27 31.82
C THR A 17 29.41 27.91 31.51
N SER A 18 28.80 27.28 32.53
CA SER A 18 28.04 26.03 32.39
C SER A 18 26.86 26.14 31.42
N LEU A 19 26.16 27.28 31.42
CA LEU A 19 25.04 27.56 30.52
C LEU A 19 25.52 27.72 29.07
N LYS A 20 26.68 28.35 28.84
CA LYS A 20 27.27 28.45 27.49
C LYS A 20 27.65 27.08 26.94
N GLU A 21 28.28 26.23 27.76
CA GLU A 21 28.64 24.85 27.36
C GLU A 21 27.40 24.01 27.03
N GLU A 22 26.32 24.17 27.79
CA GLU A 22 25.06 23.47 27.55
C GLU A 22 24.37 23.92 26.26
N VAL A 23 24.36 25.24 25.99
CA VAL A 23 23.88 25.80 24.72
C VAL A 23 24.69 25.28 23.54
N GLU A 24 26.02 25.18 23.64
CA GLU A 24 26.86 24.68 22.55
C GLU A 24 26.62 23.18 22.31
N LYS A 25 26.46 22.38 23.36
CA LYS A 25 26.06 20.96 23.26
C LYS A 25 24.70 20.80 22.58
N LEU A 26 23.72 21.67 22.91
CA LEU A 26 22.41 21.67 22.28
C LEU A 26 22.50 22.07 20.79
N ARG A 27 23.30 23.08 20.45
CA ARG A 27 23.55 23.47 19.05
C ARG A 27 24.13 22.32 18.25
N GLU A 28 25.08 21.57 18.81
CA GLU A 28 25.69 20.45 18.12
C GLU A 28 24.74 19.25 17.96
N LYS A 29 23.90 18.98 18.97
CA LYS A 29 22.81 17.99 18.85
C LYS A 29 21.81 18.39 17.77
N ASN A 30 21.41 19.66 17.70
CA ASN A 30 20.50 20.15 16.67
C ASN A 30 21.08 19.97 15.26
N LYS A 31 22.35 20.33 15.05
CA LYS A 31 23.04 20.08 13.77
C LYS A 31 23.01 18.60 13.38
N LYS A 32 23.25 17.68 14.32
CA LYS A 32 23.18 16.23 14.07
C LYS A 32 21.77 15.77 13.71
N LEU A 33 20.74 16.31 14.37
CA LEU A 33 19.34 16.01 14.07
C LEU A 33 18.92 16.52 12.69
N GLU A 34 19.32 17.74 12.31
CA GLU A 34 19.06 18.30 10.99
C GLU A 34 19.63 17.41 9.87
N VAL A 35 20.87 16.95 10.02
CA VAL A 35 21.49 16.03 9.06
C VAL A 35 20.69 14.72 8.96
N LYS A 36 20.22 14.19 10.10
CA LYS A 36 19.42 12.94 10.11
C LYS A 36 18.06 13.14 9.44
N ILE A 37 17.38 14.25 9.71
CA ILE A 37 16.11 14.60 9.08
C ILE A 37 16.28 14.73 7.56
N ASN A 38 17.30 15.43 7.11
CA ASN A 38 17.56 15.60 5.67
C ASN A 38 17.83 14.27 4.96
N LYS A 39 18.59 13.36 5.58
CA LYS A 39 18.79 12.00 5.05
C LYS A 39 17.50 11.20 4.94
N MET A 40 16.63 11.27 5.96
CA MET A 40 15.34 10.58 5.93
C MET A 40 14.41 11.16 4.84
N LEU A 41 14.41 12.48 4.68
CA LEU A 41 13.63 13.15 3.63
C LEU A 41 14.12 12.81 2.22
N GLN A 42 15.43 12.68 2.01
CA GLN A 42 15.98 12.22 0.74
C GLN A 42 15.54 10.78 0.42
N LYS A 43 15.71 9.87 1.38
CA LYS A 43 15.31 8.47 1.21
C LYS A 43 13.81 8.34 0.90
N ALA A 44 12.95 9.05 1.62
CA ALA A 44 11.51 9.02 1.37
C ALA A 44 11.13 9.57 -0.02
N LYS A 45 11.89 10.53 -0.56
CA LYS A 45 11.70 11.02 -1.94
C LYS A 45 12.14 9.98 -2.97
N GLU A 46 13.27 9.32 -2.74
CA GLU A 46 13.78 8.25 -3.60
C GLU A 46 12.79 7.06 -3.64
N ASP A 47 12.34 6.59 -2.48
CA ASP A 47 11.35 5.50 -2.38
C ASP A 47 10.04 5.86 -3.11
N LYS A 48 9.59 7.11 -2.99
CA LYS A 48 8.40 7.60 -3.71
C LYS A 48 8.60 7.68 -5.23
N LEU A 49 9.80 8.08 -5.67
CA LEU A 49 10.12 8.16 -7.09
C LEU A 49 10.17 6.76 -7.71
N MET A 50 10.84 5.82 -7.04
CA MET A 50 10.88 4.41 -7.43
C MET A 50 9.46 3.83 -7.55
N SER A 51 8.60 4.10 -6.56
CA SER A 51 7.20 3.65 -6.59
C SER A 51 6.40 4.22 -7.77
N ASN A 52 6.64 5.47 -8.16
CA ASN A 52 5.97 6.06 -9.33
C ASN A 52 6.42 5.43 -10.64
N GLU A 53 7.72 5.13 -10.80
CA GLU A 53 8.24 4.46 -11.99
C GLU A 53 7.70 3.04 -12.14
N GLU A 54 7.60 2.29 -11.03
CA GLU A 54 7.01 0.95 -11.01
C GLU A 54 5.53 0.98 -11.42
N VAL A 55 4.77 1.95 -10.91
CA VAL A 55 3.35 2.15 -11.28
C VAL A 55 3.20 2.45 -12.77
N GLU A 56 4.05 3.31 -13.33
CA GLU A 56 3.99 3.64 -14.76
C GLU A 56 4.33 2.41 -15.62
N GLN A 57 5.35 1.64 -15.25
CA GLN A 57 5.70 0.40 -15.97
C GLN A 57 4.57 -0.64 -15.95
N ILE A 58 3.88 -0.80 -14.82
CA ILE A 58 2.73 -1.71 -14.72
C ILE A 58 1.57 -1.19 -15.57
N SER A 59 1.30 0.11 -15.53
CA SER A 59 0.28 0.78 -16.35
C SER A 59 0.52 0.56 -17.84
N GLU A 60 1.76 0.71 -18.30
CA GLU A 60 2.16 0.43 -19.69
C GLU A 60 1.95 -1.05 -20.07
N LYS A 61 2.32 -2.00 -19.20
CA LYS A 61 2.07 -3.42 -19.43
C LYS A 61 0.59 -3.74 -19.55
N ILE A 62 -0.26 -3.16 -18.70
CA ILE A 62 -1.72 -3.30 -18.78
C ILE A 62 -2.24 -2.74 -20.10
N LYS A 63 -1.83 -1.52 -20.48
CA LYS A 63 -2.22 -0.90 -21.75
C LYS A 63 -1.80 -1.76 -22.95
N SER A 64 -0.60 -2.33 -22.92
CA SER A 64 -0.10 -3.24 -23.95
C SER A 64 -0.96 -4.50 -24.07
N ILE A 65 -1.34 -5.13 -22.95
CA ILE A 65 -2.23 -6.30 -22.97
C ILE A 65 -3.61 -5.95 -23.52
N LEU A 66 -4.21 -4.86 -23.05
CA LEU A 66 -5.58 -4.47 -23.40
C LEU A 66 -5.69 -3.97 -24.84
N ASN A 67 -4.82 -3.05 -25.23
CA ASN A 67 -4.95 -2.25 -26.45
C ASN A 67 -3.89 -2.60 -27.50
N GLY A 68 -2.68 -2.98 -27.08
CA GLY A 68 -1.54 -3.24 -27.96
C GLY A 68 -1.46 -4.67 -28.50
N SER A 69 -2.23 -5.61 -27.94
CA SER A 69 -2.14 -7.02 -28.31
C SER A 69 -3.29 -7.49 -29.22
N HIS A 70 -2.94 -8.26 -30.25
CA HIS A 70 -3.89 -8.98 -31.12
C HIS A 70 -4.54 -10.20 -30.43
N LYS A 71 -4.37 -10.34 -29.11
CA LYS A 71 -4.93 -11.43 -28.32
C LYS A 71 -6.45 -11.37 -28.31
N THR A 72 -7.09 -12.53 -28.26
CA THR A 72 -8.52 -12.66 -28.02
C THR A 72 -8.90 -12.14 -26.63
N PRO A 73 -10.18 -11.81 -26.37
CA PRO A 73 -10.63 -11.39 -25.04
C PRO A 73 -10.27 -12.38 -23.92
N TYR A 74 -10.29 -13.68 -24.20
CA TYR A 74 -9.94 -14.71 -23.24
C TYR A 74 -8.43 -14.71 -22.92
N GLU A 75 -7.58 -14.62 -23.94
CA GLU A 75 -6.12 -14.53 -23.77
C GLU A 75 -5.69 -13.24 -23.09
N LYS A 76 -6.39 -12.12 -23.32
CA LYS A 76 -6.18 -10.87 -22.58
C LYS A 76 -6.49 -11.03 -21.09
N LYS A 77 -7.59 -11.72 -20.74
CA LYS A 77 -7.92 -12.04 -19.34
C LYS A 77 -6.84 -12.87 -18.68
N LEU A 78 -6.35 -13.91 -19.34
CA LEU A 78 -5.25 -14.74 -18.83
C LEU A 78 -3.96 -13.93 -18.66
N ALA A 79 -3.61 -13.11 -19.64
CA ALA A 79 -2.41 -12.28 -19.56
C ALA A 79 -2.47 -11.26 -18.41
N LEU A 80 -3.63 -10.63 -18.17
CA LEU A 80 -3.84 -9.76 -17.02
C LEU A 80 -3.76 -10.52 -15.70
N PHE A 81 -4.29 -11.74 -15.64
CA PHE A 81 -4.21 -12.59 -14.46
C PHE A 81 -2.76 -12.96 -14.14
N TYR A 82 -1.95 -13.33 -15.14
CA TYR A 82 -0.54 -13.61 -14.94
C TYR A 82 0.25 -12.36 -14.52
N LEU A 83 0.00 -11.22 -15.18
CA LEU A 83 0.60 -9.96 -14.76
C LEU A 83 0.30 -9.65 -13.29
N TRP A 84 -0.95 -9.81 -12.87
CA TRP A 84 -1.37 -9.59 -11.49
C TRP A 84 -0.76 -10.59 -10.50
N LYS A 85 -0.67 -11.86 -10.88
CA LYS A 85 -0.05 -12.93 -10.07
C LYS A 85 1.42 -12.63 -9.76
N ASP A 86 2.13 -12.04 -10.71
CA ASP A 86 3.57 -11.76 -10.60
C ASP A 86 3.86 -10.42 -9.88
N LEU A 87 2.84 -9.66 -9.48
CA LEU A 87 3.01 -8.46 -8.66
C LEU A 87 3.27 -8.86 -7.20
N GLU A 88 4.45 -8.50 -6.67
CA GLU A 88 4.73 -8.58 -5.24
C GLU A 88 3.95 -7.48 -4.50
N VAL A 89 2.80 -7.85 -3.96
CA VAL A 89 1.94 -6.96 -3.14
C VAL A 89 2.28 -7.10 -1.65
N GLY A 90 3.56 -7.23 -1.31
CA GLY A 90 4.05 -7.48 0.06
C GLY A 90 3.37 -8.67 0.75
N GLU A 91 3.56 -8.80 2.06
CA GLU A 91 2.71 -9.67 2.86
C GLU A 91 1.36 -8.98 3.04
N MET A 92 0.43 -9.25 2.12
CA MET A 92 -0.98 -9.04 2.41
C MET A 92 -1.35 -10.08 3.45
N GLU A 93 -1.20 -9.81 4.75
CA GLU A 93 -1.67 -10.71 5.82
C GLU A 93 -3.13 -11.04 5.52
N PRO A 94 -3.44 -12.27 5.07
CA PRO A 94 -4.80 -12.69 5.09
C PRO A 94 -4.96 -13.36 6.43
N ASN A 95 -5.87 -12.88 7.27
CA ASN A 95 -6.42 -13.74 8.30
C ASN A 95 -6.95 -14.98 7.55
N GLU A 96 -6.21 -16.09 7.60
CA GLU A 96 -6.37 -17.27 6.75
C GLU A 96 -7.82 -17.76 6.76
N LYS A 97 -8.45 -17.60 7.92
CA LYS A 97 -9.88 -17.77 8.17
C LYS A 97 -10.76 -16.98 7.22
N LYS A 98 -10.53 -15.67 7.00
CA LYS A 98 -11.34 -14.84 6.08
C LYS A 98 -11.24 -15.33 4.63
N ARG A 99 -10.08 -15.84 4.19
CA ARG A 99 -9.93 -16.42 2.85
C ARG A 99 -10.71 -17.72 2.73
N ILE A 100 -10.60 -18.60 3.71
CA ILE A 100 -11.33 -19.87 3.76
C ILE A 100 -12.84 -19.61 3.81
N ASP A 101 -13.29 -18.69 4.65
CA ASP A 101 -14.70 -18.30 4.80
C ASP A 101 -15.26 -17.77 3.48
N THR A 102 -14.50 -16.93 2.76
CA THR A 102 -14.93 -16.40 1.46
C THR A 102 -15.06 -17.50 0.41
N LEU A 103 -14.11 -18.44 0.37
CA LEU A 103 -14.15 -19.57 -0.56
C LEU A 103 -15.31 -20.53 -0.25
N LEU A 104 -15.55 -20.80 1.04
CA LEU A 104 -16.67 -21.62 1.49
C LEU A 104 -18.01 -20.95 1.15
N LEU A 105 -18.12 -19.64 1.38
CA LEU A 105 -19.31 -18.86 1.04
C LEU A 105 -19.61 -18.92 -0.47
N GLY A 106 -18.57 -18.79 -1.31
CA GLY A 106 -18.70 -18.95 -2.76
C GLY A 106 -19.19 -20.35 -3.16
N LYS A 107 -18.72 -21.41 -2.50
CA LYS A 107 -19.20 -22.78 -2.73
C LYS A 107 -20.66 -22.94 -2.34
N VAL A 108 -21.07 -22.41 -1.19
CA VAL A 108 -22.46 -22.44 -0.72
C VAL A 108 -23.38 -21.73 -1.71
N TYR A 109 -23.03 -20.52 -2.15
CA TYR A 109 -23.84 -19.79 -3.13
C TYR A 109 -23.94 -20.50 -4.48
N ASN A 110 -22.86 -21.15 -4.93
CA ASN A 110 -22.90 -21.93 -6.18
C ASN A 110 -23.87 -23.11 -6.07
N GLU A 111 -23.83 -23.87 -4.97
CA GLU A 111 -24.78 -24.97 -4.75
C GLU A 111 -26.22 -24.46 -4.62
N LEU A 112 -26.43 -23.34 -3.92
CA LEU A 112 -27.75 -22.72 -3.81
C LEU A 112 -28.28 -22.29 -5.20
N ALA A 113 -27.43 -21.68 -6.03
CA ALA A 113 -27.79 -21.29 -7.39
C ALA A 113 -28.15 -22.49 -8.27
N LYS A 114 -27.41 -23.61 -8.16
CA LYS A 114 -27.74 -24.86 -8.86
C LYS A 114 -29.08 -25.43 -8.40
N GLN A 115 -29.37 -25.40 -7.10
CA GLN A 115 -30.64 -25.88 -6.56
C GLN A 115 -31.80 -25.02 -7.07
N ASN A 116 -31.71 -23.70 -6.94
CA ASN A 116 -32.73 -22.76 -7.42
C ASN A 116 -32.98 -22.91 -8.92
N LEU A 117 -31.93 -23.10 -9.72
CA LEU A 117 -32.08 -23.31 -11.16
C LEU A 117 -32.79 -24.63 -11.48
N ARG A 118 -32.54 -25.69 -10.71
CA ARG A 118 -33.26 -26.97 -10.87
C ARG A 118 -34.72 -26.82 -10.50
N GLU A 119 -35.05 -26.13 -9.41
CA GLU A 119 -36.43 -25.89 -8.99
C GLU A 119 -37.19 -25.02 -9.99
N TYR A 120 -36.58 -23.93 -10.45
CA TYR A 120 -37.14 -23.09 -11.50
C TYR A 120 -37.48 -23.89 -12.75
N LYS A 121 -36.57 -24.75 -13.22
CA LYS A 121 -36.81 -25.61 -14.39
C LYS A 121 -37.97 -26.57 -14.17
N LYS A 122 -38.12 -27.14 -12.98
CA LYS A 122 -39.26 -28.01 -12.64
C LYS A 122 -40.57 -27.23 -12.68
N LEU A 123 -40.62 -26.06 -12.05
CA LEU A 123 -41.81 -25.21 -12.04
C LEU A 123 -42.20 -24.78 -13.45
N ALA A 124 -41.25 -24.28 -14.24
CA ALA A 124 -41.49 -23.89 -15.62
C ALA A 124 -42.03 -25.05 -16.48
N THR A 125 -41.46 -26.25 -16.32
CA THR A 125 -41.95 -27.45 -17.03
C THR A 125 -43.36 -27.86 -16.58
N THR A 126 -43.68 -27.64 -15.30
CA THR A 126 -45.00 -27.96 -14.75
C THR A 126 -46.05 -26.95 -15.22
N GLU A 127 -45.71 -25.67 -15.31
CA GLU A 127 -46.59 -24.63 -15.84
C GLU A 127 -46.84 -24.75 -17.34
N LEU A 128 -45.81 -25.08 -18.12
CA LEU A 128 -45.93 -25.27 -19.58
C LEU A 128 -46.71 -26.54 -19.97
N ASN A 129 -46.77 -27.55 -19.09
CA ASN A 129 -47.49 -28.80 -19.33
C ASN A 129 -48.86 -28.85 -18.62
N LYS A 130 -49.34 -27.74 -18.05
CA LYS A 130 -50.72 -27.67 -17.58
C LYS A 130 -51.65 -27.65 -18.80
N PRO A 131 -52.62 -28.57 -18.91
CA PRO A 131 -53.67 -28.45 -19.92
C PRO A 131 -54.51 -27.21 -19.62
N GLU A 132 -54.92 -26.50 -20.67
CA GLU A 132 -55.83 -25.35 -20.60
C GLU A 132 -57.17 -25.69 -19.94
#